data_AF-A0A4U3F9H4-F1
#
_entry.id   AF-A0A4U3F9H4-F1
#
_cell.length_a   1.000
_cell.length_b   1.000
_cell.length_c   1.000
_cell.angle_alpha   90.00
_cell.angle_beta   90.00
_cell.angle_gamma   90.00
#
_symmetry.space_group_name_H-M   'P 1'
#
loop_
_entity.id
_entity.type
_entity.pdbx_description
1 polymer ?
#
loop_
_entity_poly.entity_id
_entity_poly.type
_entity_poly.pdbx_seq_one_letter_code
_entity_poly.pdbx_strand_id
1 'polypeptide(L)'
;MRHCSVQVRGLLTREELDRYNGLIEVGGFLEEQGRYDLAYPVQKEIDILILPAIERLKDKSRARDRDDQEYMASLERDQDLSEEV
;
A
#
# COMPACT_ATOMS: atom_id res chain seq x y z
N MET A 1 10.41 -5.55 -15.22
CA MET A 1 9.80 -4.48 -14.40
C MET A 1 9.36 -5.07 -13.08
N ARG A 2 9.50 -4.34 -11.97
CA ARG A 2 9.07 -4.80 -10.64
C ARG A 2 7.74 -4.15 -10.28
N HIS A 3 6.75 -4.99 -10.01
CA HIS A 3 5.44 -4.55 -9.54
C HIS A 3 5.47 -4.28 -8.03
N CYS A 4 4.67 -3.32 -7.59
CA CYS A 4 4.36 -3.16 -6.17
C CYS A 4 3.50 -4.32 -5.66
N SER A 5 3.40 -4.49 -4.34
CA SER A 5 2.55 -5.52 -3.76
C SER A 5 1.07 -5.27 -4.07
N VAL A 6 0.27 -6.34 -4.09
CA VAL A 6 -1.18 -6.25 -4.34
C VAL A 6 -1.87 -5.30 -3.34
N GLN A 7 -1.41 -5.27 -2.09
CA GLN A 7 -1.93 -4.39 -1.04
C GLN A 7 -1.68 -2.91 -1.36
N VAL A 8 -0.47 -2.56 -1.80
CA VAL A 8 -0.14 -1.19 -2.21
C VAL A 8 -0.93 -0.81 -3.46
N ARG A 9 -0.98 -1.69 -4.46
CA ARG A 9 -1.75 -1.47 -5.69
C ARG A 9 -3.23 -1.21 -5.41
N GLY A 10 -3.82 -1.94 -4.45
CA GLY A 10 -5.22 -1.77 -4.03
C GLY A 10 -5.52 -0.46 -3.31
N LEU A 11 -4.50 0.33 -2.96
CA LEU A 11 -4.63 1.64 -2.30
C LEU A 11 -4.23 2.81 -3.20
N LEU A 12 -3.95 2.56 -4.49
CA LEU A 12 -3.80 3.61 -5.48
C LEU A 12 -5.17 4.21 -5.79
N THR A 13 -5.22 5.53 -5.96
CA THR A 13 -6.36 6.21 -6.58
C THR A 13 -6.51 5.77 -8.03
N ARG A 14 -7.65 6.08 -8.65
CA ARG A 14 -7.87 5.71 -10.05
C ARG A 14 -6.80 6.28 -10.97
N GLU A 15 -6.49 7.56 -10.81
CA GLU A 15 -5.48 8.25 -11.63
C GLU A 15 -4.07 7.67 -11.42
N GLU A 16 -3.68 7.43 -10.16
CA GLU A 16 -2.38 6.82 -9.85
C GLU A 16 -2.29 5.39 -10.42
N LEU A 17 -3.38 4.61 -10.36
CA LEU A 17 -3.43 3.25 -10.89
C LEU A 17 -3.29 3.23 -12.42
N ASP A 18 -3.99 4.14 -13.11
CA ASP A 18 -3.91 4.25 -14.57
C ASP A 18 -2.48 4.65 -15.00
N ARG A 19 -1.85 5.60 -14.29
CA ARG A 19 -0.44 5.99 -14.53
C ARG A 19 0.53 4.85 -14.23
N TYR A 20 0.33 4.14 -13.12
CA TYR A 20 1.14 2.98 -12.73
C TYR A 20 1.10 1.90 -13.81
N ASN A 21 -0.09 1.54 -14.28
CA ASN A 21 -0.23 0.50 -15.31
C ASN A 21 0.46 0.92 -16.61
N GLY A 22 0.30 2.18 -17.04
CA GLY A 22 0.98 2.69 -18.24
C GLY A 22 2.52 2.67 -18.12
N LEU A 23 3.08 3.07 -16.97
CA LEU A 23 4.53 3.02 -16.76
C LEU A 23 5.07 1.59 -16.70
N ILE A 24 4.30 0.66 -16.14
CA ILE A 24 4.65 -0.78 -16.15
C ILE A 24 4.72 -1.32 -17.58
N GLU A 25 3.72 -0.99 -18.41
CA GLU A 25 3.68 -1.39 -19.82
C GLU A 25 4.85 -0.81 -20.60
N VAL A 26 5.12 0.49 -20.47
CA VAL A 26 6.24 1.17 -21.13
C VAL A 26 7.58 0.57 -20.69
N GLY A 27 7.77 0.34 -19.39
CA GLY A 27 8.99 -0.27 -18.88
C GLY A 27 9.18 -1.71 -19.35
N GLY A 28 8.10 -2.49 -19.40
CA GLY A 28 8.11 -3.86 -19.93
C GLY A 28 8.51 -3.90 -21.39
N PHE A 29 7.92 -3.04 -22.20
CA PHE A 29 8.30 -2.88 -23.60
C PHE A 29 9.80 -2.54 -23.76
N LEU A 30 10.33 -1.62 -22.95
CA LEU A 30 11.75 -1.26 -23.00
C LEU A 30 12.67 -2.44 -22.65
N GLU A 31 12.31 -3.25 -21.65
CA GLU A 31 13.05 -4.47 -21.31
C GLU A 31 13.02 -5.50 -22.45
N GLU A 32 11.86 -5.68 -23.11
CA GLU A 32 11.74 -6.56 -24.28
C GLU A 32 12.62 -6.10 -25.45
N GLN A 33 12.82 -4.79 -25.61
CA GLN A 33 13.74 -4.22 -26.60
C GLN A 33 15.21 -4.24 -26.15
N GLY A 34 15.53 -4.82 -24.98
CA GLY A 34 16.87 -4.85 -24.41
C GLY A 34 17.38 -3.50 -23.91
N ARG A 35 16.50 -2.50 -23.78
CA ARG A 35 16.81 -1.12 -23.34
C ARG A 35 16.70 -0.95 -21.83
N TYR A 36 17.46 -1.75 -21.10
CA TYR A 36 17.48 -1.73 -19.63
C TYR A 36 17.95 -0.38 -19.05
N ASP A 37 18.79 0.34 -19.79
CA ASP A 37 19.22 1.71 -19.49
C ASP A 37 18.04 2.68 -19.37
N LEU A 38 17.00 2.47 -20.19
CA LEU A 38 15.77 3.28 -20.20
C LEU A 38 14.69 2.71 -19.30
N ALA A 39 14.62 1.38 -19.13
CA ALA A 39 13.67 0.77 -18.20
C ALA A 39 13.99 1.15 -16.74
N TYR A 40 15.27 1.32 -16.40
CA TYR A 40 15.71 1.69 -15.05
C TYR A 40 15.10 3.02 -14.52
N PRO A 41 15.18 4.16 -15.23
CA PRO A 41 14.53 5.39 -14.79
C PRO A 41 12.99 5.26 -14.75
N VAL A 42 12.37 4.51 -15.66
CA VAL A 42 10.92 4.24 -15.60
C VAL A 42 10.55 3.50 -14.31
N GLN A 43 11.36 2.52 -13.89
CA GLN A 43 11.17 1.85 -12.61
C GLN A 43 11.28 2.82 -11.43
N LYS A 44 12.18 3.80 -11.48
CA LYS A 44 12.31 4.82 -10.41
C LYS A 44 11.08 5.72 -10.31
N GLU A 45 10.50 6.12 -11.44
CA GLU A 45 9.24 6.87 -11.44
C GLU A 45 8.10 6.06 -10.85
N ILE A 46 8.03 4.75 -11.12
CA ILE A 46 7.07 3.84 -10.48
C ILE A 46 7.31 3.77 -8.97
N ASP A 47 8.57 3.61 -8.54
CA ASP A 47 8.93 3.54 -7.12
C ASP A 47 8.50 4.81 -6.36
N ILE A 48 8.57 5.99 -6.99
CA ILE A 48 8.11 7.27 -6.42
C ILE A 48 6.57 7.35 -6.43
N LEU A 49 5.95 7.00 -7.55
CA LEU A 49 4.49 7.07 -7.75
C LEU A 49 3.72 6.28 -6.68
N ILE A 50 4.26 5.15 -6.21
CA ILE A 50 3.58 4.28 -5.23
C ILE A 50 3.74 4.74 -3.78
N LEU A 51 4.60 5.73 -3.48
CA LEU A 51 4.85 6.19 -2.10
C LEU A 51 3.58 6.63 -1.37
N PRO A 52 2.65 7.41 -1.96
CA PRO A 52 1.41 7.78 -1.28
C PRO A 52 0.55 6.58 -0.88
N ALA A 53 0.49 5.54 -1.73
CA ALA A 53 -0.26 4.33 -1.42
C ALA A 53 0.40 3.49 -0.30
N ILE A 54 1.73 3.51 -0.20
CA ILE A 54 2.47 2.91 0.92
C ILE A 54 2.13 3.64 2.22
N GLU A 55 2.06 4.97 2.22
CA GLU A 55 1.66 5.73 3.42
C GLU A 55 0.20 5.43 3.81
N ARG A 56 -0.73 5.39 2.84
CA ARG A 56 -2.12 4.96 3.10
C ARG A 56 -2.19 3.55 3.69
N LEU A 57 -1.31 2.63 3.28
CA LEU A 57 -1.25 1.28 3.84
C LEU A 57 -0.79 1.29 5.30
N LYS A 58 0.24 2.07 5.62
CA LYS A 58 0.75 2.23 6.99
C LYS A 58 -0.31 2.83 7.90
N ASP A 59 -1.01 3.86 7.44
CA ASP A 59 -2.07 4.52 8.21
C ASP A 59 -3.23 3.57 8.49
N LYS A 60 -3.64 2.76 7.50
CA LYS A 60 -4.65 1.72 7.71
C LYS A 60 -4.20 0.68 8.73
N SER A 61 -2.92 0.31 8.75
CA SER A 61 -2.40 -0.61 9.76
C SER A 61 -2.45 0.01 11.16
N ARG A 62 -1.97 1.24 11.32
CA ARG A 62 -2.00 1.96 12.60
C ARG A 62 -3.42 2.19 13.11
N ALA A 63 -4.38 2.43 12.23
CA ALA A 63 -5.79 2.58 12.59
C ALA A 63 -6.34 1.29 13.19
N ARG A 64 -6.15 0.16 12.49
CA ARG A 64 -6.54 -1.15 13.00
C ARG A 64 -5.89 -1.48 14.34
N ASP A 65 -4.60 -1.21 14.49
CA ASP A 65 -3.89 -1.47 15.74
C ASP A 65 -4.48 -0.67 16.92
N ARG A 66 -5.00 0.55 16.67
CA ARG A 66 -5.71 1.35 17.68
C ARG A 66 -7.11 0.80 17.97
N ASP A 67 -7.86 0.46 16.93
CA ASP A 67 -9.21 -0.11 17.06
C ASP A 67 -9.18 -1.41 17.86
N ASP A 68 -8.17 -2.26 17.63
CA ASP A 68 -7.96 -3.51 18.37
C ASP A 68 -7.65 -3.23 19.85
N GLN A 69 -6.83 -2.22 20.16
CA GLN A 69 -6.54 -1.82 21.54
C GLN A 69 -7.79 -1.28 22.26
N GLU A 70 -8.57 -0.44 21.60
CA GLU A 70 -9.82 0.11 22.14
C GLU A 70 -10.84 -1.00 22.40
N TYR A 71 -10.95 -1.98 21.50
CA TYR A 71 -11.81 -3.14 21.67
C TYR A 71 -11.40 -4.00 22.86
N MET A 72 -10.11 -4.33 23.00
CA MET A 72 -9.63 -5.11 24.15
C MET A 72 -9.86 -4.39 25.47
N ALA A 73 -9.58 -3.07 25.53
CA ALA A 73 -9.85 -2.26 26.71
C ALA A 73 -11.35 -2.11 27.01
N SER A 74 -12.24 -2.29 26.03
CA SER A 74 -13.69 -2.34 26.28
C SER A 74 -14.11 -3.67 26.90
N LEU A 75 -13.55 -4.79 26.44
CA LEU A 75 -13.81 -6.11 27.00
C LEU A 75 -13.32 -6.23 28.45
N GLU A 76 -12.14 -5.71 28.75
CA GLU A 76 -11.60 -5.68 30.12
C GLU A 76 -12.51 -4.88 31.07
N ARG A 77 -12.95 -3.69 30.64
CA ARG A 77 -13.89 -2.88 31.43
C ARG A 77 -15.23 -3.57 31.66
N ASP A 78 -15.78 -4.21 30.63
CA ASP A 78 -17.04 -4.95 30.73
C ASP A 78 -16.90 -6.17 31.67
N GLN A 79 -15.73 -6.83 31.66
CA GLN A 79 -15.42 -7.92 32.58
C GLN A 79 -15.32 -7.42 34.03
N ASP A 80 -14.56 -6.36 34.30
CA ASP A 80 -14.44 -5.76 35.62
C ASP A 80 -15.81 -5.35 36.19
N LEU A 81 -16.66 -4.71 35.36
CA LEU A 81 -18.03 -4.35 35.72
C LEU A 81 -18.90 -5.56 36.08
N SER A 82 -18.66 -6.72 35.44
CA SER A 82 -19.39 -7.95 35.70
C SER A 82 -18.93 -8.68 36.97
N GLU A 83 -17.68 -8.48 37.40
CA GLU A 83 -17.13 -9.07 38.63
C GLU A 83 -17.50 -8.25 39.88
N GLU A 84 -17.89 -6.98 39.72
CA GLU A 84 -18.33 -6.09 40.81
C GLU A 84 -19.84 -6.21 41.17
N VAL A 85 -20.65 -6.92 40.38
CA VAL A 85 -22.12 -7.11 40.57
C VAL A 85 -22.47 -8.49 41.11
#